data_AF-A0A496W047-F1
#
_entry.id   AF-A0A496W047-F1
#
_cell.length_a   1.000
_cell.length_b   1.000
_cell.length_c   1.000
_cell.angle_alpha   90.00
_cell.angle_beta   90.00
_cell.angle_gamma   90.00
#
_symmetry.space_group_name_H-M   'P 1'
#
loop_
_entity.id
_entity.type
_entity.pdbx_description
1 polymer ?
#
loop_
_entity_poly.entity_id
_entity_poly.type
_entity_poly.pdbx_seq_one_letter_code
_entity_poly.pdbx_strand_id
1 'polypeptide(L)'
;MKKIIFLGLFLVTSVSVAQAAQWIDGSGKSCSQVCLDKGMSPVISGIWEKNGNNFNVCAADAEGKGFRAGYNLIPGWATTCTVGWGGQEKSYSKYNCLCQ
;
A
#
# COMPACT_ATOMS: atom_id res chain seq x y z
N MET A 1 -53.91 12.49 32.89
CA MET A 1 -52.78 11.53 32.78
C MET A 1 -51.92 11.96 31.58
N LYS A 2 -50.75 12.56 31.82
CA LYS A 2 -49.84 13.08 30.76
C LYS A 2 -48.83 11.99 30.40
N LYS A 3 -48.86 11.49 29.15
CA LYS A 3 -47.87 10.55 28.63
C LYS A 3 -46.65 11.34 28.15
N ILE A 4 -45.54 11.24 28.86
CA ILE A 4 -44.25 11.79 28.44
C ILE A 4 -43.62 10.73 27.52
N ILE A 5 -43.58 11.01 26.22
CA ILE A 5 -42.87 10.19 25.24
C ILE A 5 -41.40 10.64 25.30
N PHE A 6 -40.57 9.83 25.95
CA PHE A 6 -39.11 9.99 25.89
C PHE A 6 -38.64 9.54 24.50
N LEU A 7 -38.36 10.50 23.63
CA LEU A 7 -37.68 10.27 22.36
C LEU A 7 -36.20 9.96 22.68
N GLY A 8 -35.87 8.68 22.77
CA GLY A 8 -34.50 8.21 22.97
C GLY A 8 -33.65 8.54 21.74
N LEU A 9 -32.80 9.55 21.86
CA LEU A 9 -31.83 9.93 20.84
C LEU A 9 -30.74 8.83 20.76
N PHE A 10 -30.87 7.90 19.82
CA PHE A 10 -29.82 6.94 19.49
C PHE A 10 -28.68 7.69 18.78
N LEU A 11 -27.62 8.03 19.51
CA LEU A 11 -26.36 8.48 18.93
C LEU A 11 -25.71 7.31 18.20
N VAL A 12 -25.84 7.28 16.86
CA VAL A 12 -25.05 6.40 16.00
C VAL A 12 -23.66 7.01 15.89
N THR A 13 -22.73 6.54 16.72
CA THR A 13 -21.31 6.88 16.56
C THR A 13 -20.74 6.07 15.40
N SER A 14 -20.47 6.74 14.28
CA SER A 14 -19.73 6.14 13.18
C SER A 14 -18.28 5.92 13.62
N VAL A 15 -17.96 4.68 13.98
CA VAL A 15 -16.59 4.23 14.23
C VAL A 15 -15.88 4.08 12.89
N SER A 16 -14.99 5.01 12.57
CA SER A 16 -14.06 4.84 11.45
C SER A 16 -13.00 3.82 11.85
N VAL A 17 -13.09 2.61 11.29
CA VAL A 17 -12.04 1.60 11.44
C VAL A 17 -10.92 2.00 10.47
N ALA A 18 -9.81 2.52 10.98
CA ALA A 18 -8.61 2.70 10.16
C ALA A 18 -8.13 1.30 9.72
N GLN A 19 -8.12 1.05 8.42
CA GLN A 19 -7.60 -0.19 7.87
C GLN A 19 -6.08 -0.20 8.12
N ALA A 20 -5.59 -1.22 8.82
CA ALA A 20 -4.17 -1.37 9.07
C ALA A 20 -3.46 -1.66 7.75
N ALA A 21 -2.26 -1.11 7.56
CA ALA A 21 -1.48 -1.40 6.37
C ALA A 21 -1.12 -2.90 6.30
N GLN A 22 -1.18 -3.48 5.11
CA GLN A 22 -0.94 -4.91 4.86
C GLN A 22 0.06 -5.11 3.73
N TRP A 23 0.92 -6.10 3.88
CA TRP A 23 1.80 -6.58 2.82
C TRP A 23 1.04 -7.58 1.94
N ILE A 24 0.88 -7.24 0.66
CA ILE A 24 0.19 -8.06 -0.34
C ILE A 24 1.19 -8.51 -1.40
N ASP A 25 1.16 -9.77 -1.83
CA ASP A 25 2.02 -10.24 -2.91
C ASP A 25 1.80 -9.40 -4.17
N GLY A 26 2.89 -8.81 -4.67
CA GLY A 26 2.89 -7.88 -5.80
C GLY A 26 3.47 -8.47 -7.07
N SER A 27 3.96 -9.70 -7.01
CA SER A 27 4.67 -10.38 -8.10
C SER A 27 3.87 -10.33 -9.41
N GLY A 28 4.34 -9.54 -10.38
CA GLY A 28 3.73 -9.41 -11.71
C GLY A 28 2.77 -8.22 -11.93
N LYS A 29 2.56 -7.33 -10.95
CA LYS A 29 1.69 -6.14 -11.09
C LYS A 29 2.24 -4.93 -10.33
N SER A 30 1.92 -3.70 -10.78
CA SER A 30 2.25 -2.50 -10.01
C SER A 30 1.60 -2.51 -8.64
N CYS A 31 2.26 -1.92 -7.64
CA CYS A 31 1.67 -1.83 -6.30
C CYS A 31 0.37 -1.01 -6.29
N SER A 32 0.23 -0.03 -7.19
CA SER A 32 -1.05 0.65 -7.38
C SER A 32 -2.16 -0.33 -7.77
N GLN A 33 -1.91 -1.24 -8.72
CA GLN A 33 -2.90 -2.21 -9.18
C GLN A 33 -3.16 -3.29 -8.13
N VAL A 34 -2.10 -3.78 -7.47
CA VAL A 34 -2.20 -4.79 -6.41
C VAL A 34 -3.10 -4.31 -5.28
N CYS A 35 -2.90 -3.07 -4.81
CA CYS A 35 -3.72 -2.52 -3.75
C CYS A 35 -5.15 -2.22 -4.23
N LEU A 36 -5.31 -1.67 -5.44
CA LEU A 36 -6.62 -1.41 -6.01
C LEU A 36 -7.46 -2.69 -6.16
N ASP A 37 -6.86 -3.79 -6.58
CA ASP A 37 -7.50 -5.12 -6.69
C ASP A 37 -7.99 -5.65 -5.32
N LYS A 38 -7.47 -5.11 -4.22
CA LYS A 38 -7.90 -5.41 -2.84
C LYS A 38 -8.86 -4.37 -2.25
N GLY A 39 -9.25 -3.37 -3.04
CA GLY A 39 -10.05 -2.24 -2.55
C GLY A 39 -9.27 -1.33 -1.59
N MET A 40 -7.94 -1.31 -1.70
CA MET A 40 -7.02 -0.54 -0.86
C MET A 40 -6.26 0.49 -1.70
N SER A 41 -5.60 1.42 -1.04
CA SER A 41 -4.65 2.36 -1.65
C SER A 41 -3.20 1.89 -1.42
N PRO A 42 -2.28 2.12 -2.36
CA PRO A 42 -0.86 1.89 -2.08
C PRO A 42 -0.34 2.90 -1.05
N VAL A 43 0.58 2.48 -0.19
CA VAL A 43 1.36 3.43 0.62
C VAL A 43 2.36 4.14 -0.30
N ILE A 44 2.31 5.48 -0.31
CA ILE A 44 3.14 6.33 -1.17
C ILE A 44 4.26 6.94 -0.33
N SER A 45 5.52 6.74 -0.72
CA SER A 45 6.70 7.31 -0.06
C SER A 45 7.25 8.56 -0.74
N GLY A 46 6.70 8.93 -1.89
CA GLY A 46 7.12 10.13 -2.62
C GLY A 46 6.60 10.19 -4.04
N ILE A 47 7.05 11.19 -4.78
CA ILE A 47 6.66 11.47 -6.16
C ILE A 47 7.92 11.52 -7.03
N TRP A 48 7.88 10.88 -8.20
CA TRP A 48 8.92 10.96 -9.21
C TRP A 48 8.78 12.27 -9.99
N GLU A 49 9.71 13.20 -9.79
CA GLU A 49 9.63 14.57 -10.32
C GLU A 49 9.47 14.66 -11.84
N LYS A 50 10.02 13.71 -12.60
CA LYS A 50 9.97 13.73 -14.08
C LYS A 50 8.55 13.59 -14.66
N ASN A 51 7.65 12.85 -14.00
CA ASN A 51 6.33 12.54 -14.54
C ASN A 51 5.19 12.52 -13.51
N GLY A 52 5.47 12.82 -12.25
CA GLY A 52 4.47 12.85 -11.18
C GLY A 52 4.03 11.48 -10.67
N ASN A 53 4.68 10.38 -11.10
CA ASN A 53 4.28 9.05 -10.66
C ASN A 53 4.68 8.78 -9.21
N ASN A 54 3.83 8.05 -8.49
CA ASN A 54 4.06 7.73 -7.08
C ASN A 54 5.13 6.65 -6.91
N PHE A 55 6.08 6.90 -6.02
CA PHE A 55 6.89 5.84 -5.42
C PHE A 55 6.02 5.09 -4.41
N ASN A 56 5.53 3.91 -4.78
CA ASN A 56 4.75 3.06 -3.89
C ASN A 56 5.69 2.18 -3.07
N VAL A 57 5.41 2.01 -1.78
CA VAL A 57 6.23 1.18 -0.89
C VAL A 57 6.07 -0.30 -1.26
N CYS A 58 7.20 -0.97 -1.44
CA CYS A 58 7.28 -2.40 -1.66
C CYS A 58 8.40 -3.03 -0.82
N ALA A 59 8.44 -4.35 -0.75
CA ALA A 59 9.55 -5.09 -0.18
C ALA A 59 9.93 -6.30 -1.06
N ALA A 60 11.21 -6.45 -1.38
CA ALA A 60 11.74 -7.56 -2.20
C ALA A 60 12.74 -8.41 -1.43
N ASP A 61 12.75 -9.70 -1.73
CA ASP A 61 13.74 -10.66 -1.22
C ASP A 61 15.04 -10.57 -2.03
N ALA A 62 15.97 -9.73 -1.56
CA ALA A 62 17.23 -9.48 -2.25
C ALA A 62 18.19 -10.67 -2.05
N GLU A 63 18.50 -11.40 -3.12
CA GLU A 63 19.42 -12.55 -3.12
C GLU A 63 19.03 -13.67 -2.13
N GLY A 64 17.75 -13.81 -1.80
CA GLY A 64 17.27 -14.80 -0.82
C GLY A 64 17.68 -14.50 0.62
N LYS A 65 18.06 -13.26 0.92
CA LYS A 65 18.56 -12.82 2.24
C LYS A 65 17.54 -11.99 3.02
N GLY A 66 16.27 -12.13 2.66
CA GLY A 66 15.15 -11.52 3.35
C GLY A 66 14.61 -10.28 2.65
N PHE A 67 13.37 -9.94 3.02
CA PHE A 67 12.65 -8.81 2.44
C PHE A 67 13.25 -7.48 2.89
N ARG A 68 13.61 -6.65 1.91
CA ARG A 68 14.08 -5.28 2.10
C ARG A 68 13.04 -4.32 1.55
N ALA A 69 12.77 -3.26 2.30
CA ALA A 69 11.91 -2.18 1.83
C ALA A 69 12.56 -1.44 0.65
N GLY A 70 11.72 -0.94 -0.24
CA GLY A 70 12.11 -0.15 -1.39
C GLY A 70 10.90 0.47 -2.06
N TYR A 71 11.00 0.72 -3.36
CA TYR A 71 9.96 1.38 -4.12
C TYR A 71 9.56 0.62 -5.39
N ASN A 72 8.26 0.63 -5.65
CA ASN A 72 7.65 0.24 -6.90
C ASN A 72 7.15 1.53 -7.57
N LEU A 73 7.60 1.75 -8.80
CA LEU A 73 7.20 2.91 -9.59
C LEU A 73 6.72 2.43 -10.96
N ILE A 74 5.67 3.08 -11.45
CA ILE A 74 5.17 2.93 -12.81
C ILE A 74 6.01 3.87 -13.69
N PRO A 75 6.85 3.36 -14.61
CA PRO A 75 6.48 2.93 -15.97
C PRO A 75 6.98 1.49 -16.24
N GLY A 76 7.47 1.10 -17.43
CA GLY A 76 7.64 -0.31 -17.89
C GLY A 76 8.33 -1.35 -16.97
N TRP A 77 8.89 -0.95 -15.84
CA TRP A 77 9.42 -1.79 -14.75
C TRP A 77 8.47 -1.86 -13.54
N ALA A 78 7.20 -1.53 -13.74
CA ALA A 78 6.13 -1.54 -12.74
C ALA A 78 5.89 -2.91 -12.10
N THR A 79 6.41 -3.98 -12.69
CA THR A 79 6.32 -5.35 -12.17
C THR A 79 7.55 -5.74 -11.33
N THR A 80 8.27 -4.76 -10.80
CA THR A 80 9.44 -5.00 -9.93
C THR A 80 9.43 -4.08 -8.72
N CYS A 81 10.14 -4.49 -7.68
CA CYS A 81 10.46 -3.66 -6.53
C CYS A 81 11.96 -3.35 -6.53
N THR A 82 12.30 -2.06 -6.53
CA THR A 82 13.69 -1.60 -6.48
C THR A 82 14.10 -1.38 -5.03
N VAL A 83 15.17 -2.06 -4.62
CA VAL A 83 15.70 -2.02 -3.25
C VAL A 83 17.21 -1.79 -3.27
N GLY A 84 17.74 -1.26 -2.16
CA GLY A 84 19.18 -1.14 -1.97
C GLY A 84 19.84 -2.50 -1.66
N TRP A 85 20.83 -2.89 -2.46
CA TRP A 85 21.63 -4.09 -2.26
C TRP A 85 23.07 -3.91 -2.74
N GLY A 86 24.04 -4.18 -1.85
CA GLY A 86 25.47 -4.13 -2.21
C GLY A 86 25.97 -2.74 -2.61
N GLY A 87 25.37 -1.67 -2.08
CA GLY A 87 25.73 -0.28 -2.42
C GLY A 87 25.10 0.25 -3.71
N GLN A 88 24.17 -0.50 -4.31
CA GLN A 88 23.46 -0.11 -5.54
C GLN A 88 21.95 -0.34 -5.39
N GLU A 89 21.17 0.26 -6.27
CA GLU A 89 19.77 -0.09 -6.45
C GLU A 89 19.63 -1.28 -7.39
N LYS A 90 18.81 -2.24 -7.00
CA LYS A 90 18.50 -3.44 -7.81
C LYS A 90 17.01 -3.72 -7.79
N SER A 91 16.49 -4.16 -8.92
CA SER A 91 15.07 -4.46 -9.11
C SER A 91 14.81 -5.96 -9.09
N TYR A 92 13.80 -6.39 -8.35
CA TYR A 92 13.43 -7.80 -8.18
C TYR A 92 11.94 -8.00 -8.50
N SER A 93 11.62 -9.10 -9.17
CA SER A 93 10.25 -9.43 -9.61
C SER A 93 9.41 -10.15 -8.55
N LYS A 94 10.06 -10.73 -7.52
CA LYS A 94 9.39 -11.32 -6.35
C LYS A 94 9.38 -10.29 -5.22
N TYR A 95 8.21 -9.72 -4.94
CA TYR A 95 8.07 -8.66 -3.94
C TYR A 95 6.64 -8.59 -3.40
N ASN A 96 6.49 -7.91 -2.27
CA ASN A 96 5.22 -7.52 -1.68
C ASN A 96 5.02 -6.01 -1.82
N CYS A 97 3.77 -5.58 -1.93
CA CYS A 97 3.33 -4.19 -1.91
C CYS A 97 2.71 -3.87 -0.55
N LEU A 98 2.95 -2.66 -0.04
CA LEU A 98 2.29 -2.18 1.16
C LEU A 98 1.01 -1.42 0.78
N CYS A 99 -0.13 -1.92 1.23
CA CYS A 99 -1.47 -1.39 0.95
C CYS A 99 -2.15 -0.92 2.23
N GLN A 100 -3.00 0.11 2.16
CA GLN A 100 -3.76 0.68 3.28
C GLN A 100 -5.16 1.15 2.87
#